data_AF-A0A2T6BN75-F1
#
_entry.id   AF-A0A2T6BN75-F1
#
_cell.length_a   1.000
_cell.length_b   1.000
_cell.length_c   1.000
_cell.angle_alpha   90.00
_cell.angle_beta   90.00
_cell.angle_gamma   90.00
#
_symmetry.space_group_name_H-M   'P 1'
#
loop_
_entity.id
_entity.type
_entity.pdbx_description
1 polymer ?
#
loop_
_entity_poly.entity_id
_entity_poly.type
_entity_poly.pdbx_seq_one_letter_code
_entity_poly.pdbx_strand_id
1 'polypeptide(L)'
;MTIRTLMTIGCVLGLSACGGGGGGGSTTGPVANAVFDATEAELVDKLIALNAASSNRAPGPISGSATYTGQVGVNLTGPSGDSNVVGDMVMTATFQGRDIDGSVNGLLSEDVATGDTARLGGTLQIDGTYTTNGVIDADLTGNIVIPDAGTLLNAAVDMNMSGEFLEVFDPFTGPGSSSPEGNAVAGTVTGDVTGDVLLTVIGGSFIGENTSRPGALSTP
;
A
#
# COMPACT_ATOMS: atom_id res chain seq x y z
N MET A 1 -41.03 -29.35 55.22
CA MET A 1 -40.06 -30.40 55.58
C MET A 1 -39.33 -30.80 54.32
N THR A 2 -38.02 -30.96 54.18
CA THR A 2 -36.80 -30.53 54.89
C THR A 2 -35.68 -30.90 53.90
N ILE A 3 -34.72 -30.00 53.70
CA ILE A 3 -33.49 -30.19 52.90
C ILE A 3 -32.68 -31.39 53.40
N ARG A 4 -32.09 -32.19 52.49
CA ARG A 4 -30.79 -32.86 52.71
C ARG A 4 -29.99 -33.06 51.42
N THR A 5 -28.90 -32.29 51.35
CA THR A 5 -27.68 -32.45 50.55
C THR A 5 -27.01 -33.80 50.80
N LEU A 6 -26.44 -34.43 49.76
CA LEU A 6 -25.26 -35.30 49.91
C LEU A 6 -24.30 -35.11 48.73
N MET A 7 -23.06 -34.80 49.09
CA MET A 7 -21.91 -34.48 48.26
C MET A 7 -20.79 -35.43 48.69
N THR A 8 -20.22 -36.24 47.79
CA THR A 8 -18.93 -36.97 48.00
C THR A 8 -18.45 -37.43 46.61
N ILE A 9 -17.46 -36.78 45.98
CA ILE A 9 -16.00 -37.03 46.02
C ILE A 9 -15.59 -38.38 45.40
N GLY A 10 -14.89 -38.29 44.26
CA GLY A 10 -14.10 -39.35 43.65
C GLY A 10 -12.97 -38.73 42.82
N CYS A 11 -11.78 -38.71 43.41
CA CYS A 11 -10.56 -38.06 42.92
C CYS A 11 -9.66 -39.04 42.13
N VAL A 12 -8.95 -38.47 41.13
CA VAL A 12 -7.57 -38.78 40.69
C VAL A 12 -7.28 -40.13 39.99
N LEU A 13 -6.97 -40.04 38.69
CA LEU A 13 -5.71 -40.46 38.02
C LEU A 13 -5.58 -39.52 36.79
N GLY A 14 -4.50 -38.79 36.50
CA GLY A 14 -3.10 -39.16 36.64
C GLY A 14 -2.54 -39.55 35.26
N LEU A 15 -2.49 -38.61 34.30
CA LEU A 15 -1.65 -38.73 33.10
C LEU A 15 -0.85 -37.44 32.93
N SER A 16 0.27 -37.40 33.65
CA SER A 16 1.42 -36.59 33.29
C SER A 16 2.10 -37.22 32.07
N ALA A 17 1.97 -36.58 30.91
CA ALA A 17 2.93 -36.75 29.83
C ALA A 17 3.63 -35.39 29.63
N CYS A 18 4.86 -35.36 30.13
CA CYS A 18 5.89 -34.38 29.90
C CYS A 18 6.40 -34.51 28.45
N GLY A 19 6.72 -33.40 27.78
CA GLY A 19 7.83 -33.38 26.83
C GLY A 19 7.64 -32.57 25.54
N GLY A 20 8.11 -31.32 25.57
CA GLY A 20 8.61 -30.56 24.40
C GLY A 20 7.53 -29.95 23.50
N GLY A 21 7.57 -28.69 23.08
CA GLY A 21 8.67 -27.74 23.00
C GLY A 21 8.53 -26.99 21.67
N GLY A 22 8.62 -25.66 21.70
CA GLY A 22 8.93 -24.84 20.53
C GLY A 22 7.81 -24.65 19.52
N GLY A 23 7.22 -23.46 19.52
CA GLY A 23 6.27 -23.06 18.48
C GLY A 23 5.58 -21.73 18.77
N GLY A 24 6.34 -20.75 19.27
CA GLY A 24 5.94 -19.35 19.20
C GLY A 24 5.95 -18.93 17.73
N GLY A 25 4.86 -19.22 17.03
CA GLY A 25 4.51 -18.61 15.77
C GLY A 25 3.23 -17.87 16.04
N SER A 26 3.34 -16.55 16.20
CA SER A 26 2.21 -15.64 16.17
C SER A 26 1.25 -16.14 15.09
N THR A 27 0.01 -16.43 15.46
CA THR A 27 -1.06 -16.42 14.47
C THR A 27 -1.03 -15.01 13.92
N THR A 28 -0.35 -14.80 12.79
CA THR A 28 -0.67 -13.72 11.88
C THR A 28 -2.09 -14.01 11.43
N GLY A 29 -3.03 -13.64 12.29
CA GLY A 29 -4.35 -13.23 11.86
C GLY A 29 -4.17 -12.21 10.75
N PRO A 30 -5.20 -12.01 9.91
CA PRO A 30 -5.14 -11.06 8.82
C PRO A 30 -4.50 -9.78 9.37
N VAL A 31 -3.35 -9.41 8.79
CA VAL A 31 -2.68 -8.16 9.11
C VAL A 31 -3.79 -7.14 9.07
N ALA A 32 -4.05 -6.48 10.21
CA ALA A 32 -5.07 -5.44 10.26
C ALA A 32 -4.78 -4.55 9.06
N ASN A 33 -5.71 -4.50 8.11
CA ASN A 33 -5.69 -3.55 7.01
C ASN A 33 -5.43 -2.22 7.70
N ALA A 34 -4.20 -1.72 7.61
CA ALA A 34 -3.91 -0.39 8.09
C ALA A 34 -4.82 0.47 7.22
N VAL A 35 -5.86 1.02 7.84
CA VAL A 35 -6.75 1.96 7.19
C VAL A 35 -5.90 3.20 7.04
N PHE A 36 -5.22 3.32 5.90
CA PHE A 36 -4.46 4.52 5.58
C PHE A 36 -5.44 5.54 5.01
N ASP A 37 -5.74 6.54 5.84
CA ASP A 37 -6.86 7.48 5.72
C ASP A 37 -6.57 8.68 4.79
N ALA A 38 -5.64 8.53 3.84
CA ALA A 38 -5.23 9.67 3.01
C ALA A 38 -6.13 9.83 1.78
N THR A 39 -6.56 11.05 1.50
CA THR A 39 -7.24 11.40 0.24
C THR A 39 -6.22 11.66 -0.87
N GLU A 40 -6.64 11.66 -2.15
CA GLU A 40 -5.74 12.01 -3.27
C GLU A 40 -5.18 13.44 -3.14
N ALA A 41 -5.95 14.37 -2.56
CA ALA A 41 -5.47 15.72 -2.29
C ALA A 41 -4.28 15.72 -1.33
N GLU A 42 -4.33 14.89 -0.28
CA GLU A 42 -3.23 14.72 0.65
C GLU A 42 -2.03 14.03 0.01
N LEU A 43 -2.24 13.12 -0.94
CA LEU A 43 -1.17 12.48 -1.71
C LEU A 43 -0.44 13.49 -2.61
N VAL A 44 -1.19 14.36 -3.28
CA VAL A 44 -0.63 15.45 -4.09
C VAL A 44 0.16 16.42 -3.21
N ASP A 45 -0.39 16.82 -2.05
CA ASP A 45 0.33 17.68 -1.11
C ASP A 45 1.61 17.03 -0.58
N LYS A 46 1.56 15.73 -0.26
CA LYS A 46 2.75 14.94 0.12
C LYS A 46 3.76 14.85 -1.02
N LEU A 47 3.31 14.64 -2.26
CA LEU A 47 4.17 14.59 -3.43
C LEU A 47 4.87 15.94 -3.66
N ILE A 48 4.15 17.05 -3.51
CA ILE A 48 4.71 18.41 -3.59
C ILE A 48 5.75 18.63 -2.47
N ALA A 49 5.41 18.27 -1.23
CA ALA A 49 6.31 18.39 -0.09
C ALA A 49 7.56 17.52 -0.27
N LEU A 50 7.38 16.30 -0.78
CA LEU A 50 8.46 15.35 -1.03
C LEU A 50 9.40 15.85 -2.14
N ASN A 51 8.85 16.35 -3.24
CA ASN A 51 9.63 16.98 -4.30
C ASN A 51 10.39 18.19 -3.79
N ALA A 52 9.78 19.02 -2.93
CA ALA A 52 10.42 20.19 -2.33
C ALA A 52 11.53 19.83 -1.30
N ALA A 53 11.36 18.71 -0.58
CA ALA A 53 12.32 18.21 0.41
C ALA A 53 13.43 17.34 -0.21
N SER A 54 13.21 16.80 -1.41
CA SER A 54 14.21 16.05 -2.14
C SER A 54 15.33 16.99 -2.61
N SER A 55 16.56 16.69 -2.21
CA SER A 55 17.71 17.55 -2.55
C SER A 55 18.45 17.06 -3.79
N ASN A 56 18.19 15.84 -4.27
CA ASN A 56 18.62 15.32 -5.57
C ASN A 56 17.78 14.08 -5.95
N ARG A 57 17.66 13.84 -7.26
CA ARG A 57 17.28 12.54 -7.81
C ARG A 57 18.37 11.53 -7.44
N ALA A 58 18.00 10.42 -6.82
CA ALA A 58 18.98 9.38 -6.52
C ALA A 58 19.48 8.79 -7.86
N PRO A 59 20.79 8.60 -8.07
CA PRO A 59 21.25 7.68 -9.11
C PRO A 59 20.55 6.34 -8.87
N GLY A 60 20.04 5.70 -9.93
CA GLY A 60 19.34 4.43 -9.77
C GLY A 60 20.26 3.44 -9.05
N PRO A 61 19.84 2.86 -7.90
CA PRO A 61 20.63 1.85 -7.21
C PRO A 61 21.02 0.72 -8.16
N ILE A 62 22.21 0.15 -7.97
CA ILE A 62 22.79 -0.85 -8.89
C ILE A 62 22.92 -2.25 -8.28
N SER A 63 22.65 -2.41 -6.99
CA SER A 63 22.79 -3.70 -6.29
C SER A 63 21.91 -3.78 -5.05
N GLY A 64 21.31 -4.95 -4.81
CA GLY A 64 20.43 -5.19 -3.67
C GLY A 64 18.95 -5.10 -4.06
N SER A 65 18.10 -4.92 -3.07
CA SER A 65 16.67 -4.67 -3.25
C SER A 65 16.16 -3.79 -2.12
N ALA A 66 15.13 -2.99 -2.39
CA ALA A 66 14.43 -2.21 -1.38
C ALA A 66 12.91 -2.37 -1.52
N THR A 67 12.22 -2.38 -0.40
CA THR A 67 10.75 -2.38 -0.35
C THR A 67 10.26 -1.02 0.13
N TYR A 68 9.38 -0.43 -0.67
CA TYR A 68 8.72 0.84 -0.46
C TYR A 68 7.26 0.60 -0.09
N THR A 69 6.82 1.20 1.01
CA THR A 69 5.41 1.19 1.43
C THR A 69 4.85 2.58 1.37
N GLY A 70 3.64 2.72 0.85
CA GLY A 70 2.95 4.00 0.82
C GLY A 70 1.60 3.87 0.17
N GLN A 71 1.26 4.78 -0.74
CA GLN A 71 -0.07 4.89 -1.30
C GLN A 71 -0.02 5.19 -2.80
N VAL A 72 -1.01 4.67 -3.51
CA VAL A 72 -1.37 5.12 -4.85
C VAL A 72 -2.75 5.73 -4.76
N GLY A 73 -2.98 6.85 -5.42
CA GLY A 73 -4.32 7.33 -5.64
C GLY A 73 -4.55 7.89 -7.02
N VAL A 74 -5.83 7.90 -7.41
CA VAL A 74 -6.29 8.26 -8.74
C VAL A 74 -7.61 9.00 -8.64
N ASN A 75 -7.78 9.97 -9.53
CA ASN A 75 -9.02 10.67 -9.77
C ASN A 75 -9.69 10.03 -10.98
N LEU A 76 -10.89 9.51 -10.76
CA LEU A 76 -11.72 8.88 -11.76
C LEU A 76 -12.87 9.82 -12.13
N THR A 77 -13.23 9.84 -13.42
CA THR A 77 -14.46 10.47 -13.90
C THR A 77 -15.30 9.44 -14.64
N GLY A 78 -16.61 9.52 -14.46
CA GLY A 78 -17.55 8.58 -15.07
C GLY A 78 -18.99 9.11 -15.15
N PRO A 79 -19.92 8.29 -15.67
CA PRO A 79 -21.32 8.68 -15.83
C PRO A 79 -22.02 9.04 -14.53
N SER A 80 -21.53 8.50 -13.40
CA SER A 80 -22.05 8.70 -12.05
C SER A 80 -21.43 9.91 -11.33
N GLY A 81 -20.43 10.57 -11.93
CA GLY A 81 -19.70 11.67 -11.30
C GLY A 81 -18.20 11.39 -11.18
N ASP A 82 -17.53 12.28 -10.44
CA ASP A 82 -16.09 12.18 -10.16
C ASP A 82 -15.86 11.46 -8.82
N SER A 83 -14.79 10.66 -8.75
CA SER A 83 -14.43 9.92 -7.53
C SER A 83 -12.93 9.89 -7.35
N ASN A 84 -12.48 9.97 -6.11
CA ASN A 84 -11.08 9.76 -5.74
C ASN A 84 -10.94 8.33 -5.23
N VAL A 85 -9.93 7.59 -5.71
CA VAL A 85 -9.63 6.25 -5.21
C VAL A 85 -8.22 6.24 -4.66
N VAL A 86 -8.04 5.76 -3.43
CA VAL A 86 -6.73 5.59 -2.79
C VAL A 86 -6.54 4.14 -2.36
N GLY A 87 -5.33 3.64 -2.51
CA GLY A 87 -4.94 2.29 -2.15
C GLY A 87 -3.55 2.21 -1.51
N ASP A 88 -3.34 1.16 -0.74
CA ASP A 88 -2.11 0.88 -0.02
C ASP A 88 -1.11 0.22 -0.94
N MET A 89 0.03 0.86 -1.14
CA MET A 89 1.09 0.41 -2.03
C MET A 89 2.17 -0.33 -1.26
N VAL A 90 2.56 -1.49 -1.78
CA VAL A 90 3.84 -2.15 -1.48
C VAL A 90 4.56 -2.38 -2.79
N MET A 91 5.71 -1.74 -2.97
CA MET A 91 6.56 -1.84 -4.16
C MET A 91 7.94 -2.34 -3.76
N THR A 92 8.50 -3.29 -4.49
CA THR A 92 9.86 -3.79 -4.30
C THR A 92 10.65 -3.53 -5.57
N ALA A 93 11.79 -2.86 -5.43
CA ALA A 93 12.73 -2.66 -6.51
C ALA A 93 13.92 -3.61 -6.34
N THR A 94 14.21 -4.44 -7.35
CA THR A 94 15.38 -5.32 -7.38
C THR A 94 16.44 -4.74 -8.31
N PHE A 95 17.57 -4.34 -7.72
CA PHE A 95 18.41 -3.34 -8.37
C PHE A 95 19.35 -3.88 -9.45
N GLN A 96 19.78 -5.14 -9.32
CA GLN A 96 20.63 -5.77 -10.33
C GLN A 96 19.84 -6.13 -11.60
N GLY A 97 18.55 -6.45 -11.46
CA GLY A 97 17.64 -6.73 -12.57
C GLY A 97 16.96 -5.49 -13.13
N ARG A 98 16.99 -4.39 -12.38
CA ARG A 98 16.20 -3.17 -12.61
C ARG A 98 14.70 -3.44 -12.66
N ASP A 99 14.28 -4.35 -11.80
CA ASP A 99 12.95 -4.91 -11.78
C ASP A 99 12.12 -4.21 -10.71
N ILE A 100 10.83 -4.03 -10.97
CA ILE A 100 9.86 -3.48 -10.03
C ILE A 100 8.68 -4.44 -9.97
N ASP A 101 8.42 -4.94 -8.77
CA ASP A 101 7.27 -5.76 -8.46
C ASP A 101 6.49 -5.15 -7.31
N GLY A 102 5.18 -5.34 -7.26
CA GLY A 102 4.43 -4.88 -6.11
C GLY A 102 2.94 -5.12 -6.19
N SER A 103 2.22 -4.52 -5.25
CA SER A 103 0.77 -4.56 -5.23
C SER A 103 0.18 -3.30 -4.62
N VAL A 104 -1.03 -2.98 -5.06
CA VAL A 104 -1.92 -2.02 -4.41
C VAL A 104 -3.16 -2.76 -3.90
N ASN A 105 -3.49 -2.59 -2.63
CA ASN A 105 -4.67 -3.17 -2.01
C ASN A 105 -5.40 -2.15 -1.12
N GLY A 106 -6.43 -2.58 -0.39
CA GLY A 106 -7.10 -1.70 0.57
C GLY A 106 -7.89 -0.54 -0.06
N LEU A 107 -8.23 -0.64 -1.34
CA LEU A 107 -8.83 0.41 -2.15
C LEU A 107 -10.06 1.05 -1.49
N LEU A 108 -10.02 2.37 -1.35
CA LEU A 108 -11.09 3.21 -0.83
C LEU A 108 -11.46 4.24 -1.89
N SER A 109 -12.73 4.28 -2.27
CA SER A 109 -13.30 5.29 -3.14
C SER A 109 -14.02 6.35 -2.32
N GLU A 110 -13.93 7.60 -2.74
CA GLU A 110 -14.69 8.74 -2.22
C GLU A 110 -15.40 9.43 -3.39
N ASP A 111 -16.72 9.61 -3.29
CA ASP A 111 -17.47 10.45 -4.22
C ASP A 111 -17.16 11.93 -3.95
N VAL A 112 -16.70 12.65 -4.98
CA VAL A 112 -16.26 14.05 -4.82
C VAL A 112 -17.41 14.99 -4.49
N ALA A 113 -18.62 14.68 -4.94
CA ALA A 113 -19.79 15.53 -4.74
C ALA A 113 -20.46 15.31 -3.38
N THR A 114 -20.49 14.08 -2.89
CA THR A 114 -21.16 13.74 -1.63
C THR A 114 -20.22 13.54 -0.44
N GLY A 115 -18.94 13.25 -0.69
CA GLY A 115 -17.97 12.83 0.32
C GLY A 115 -18.22 11.41 0.85
N ASP A 116 -19.12 10.66 0.21
CA ASP A 116 -19.42 9.29 0.61
C ASP A 116 -18.26 8.38 0.27
N THR A 117 -17.86 7.52 1.21
CA THR A 117 -16.76 6.58 1.03
C THR A 117 -17.25 5.15 0.87
N ALA A 118 -16.60 4.41 -0.01
CA ALA A 118 -16.88 3.01 -0.28
C ALA A 118 -15.59 2.20 -0.43
N ARG A 119 -15.51 1.05 0.24
CA ARG A 119 -14.39 0.13 0.04
C ARG A 119 -14.59 -0.65 -1.25
N LEU A 120 -13.58 -0.59 -2.12
CA LEU A 120 -13.54 -1.41 -3.32
C LEU A 120 -12.87 -2.75 -2.98
N GLY A 121 -13.37 -3.81 -3.59
CA GLY A 121 -12.70 -5.11 -3.55
C GLY A 121 -11.61 -5.19 -4.61
N GLY A 122 -10.72 -6.18 -4.48
CA GLY A 122 -9.69 -6.49 -5.47
C GLY A 122 -8.28 -6.16 -5.02
N THR A 123 -7.35 -6.37 -5.94
CA THR A 123 -5.92 -6.07 -5.77
C THR A 123 -5.36 -5.73 -7.14
N LEU A 124 -4.50 -4.73 -7.17
CA LEU A 124 -3.77 -4.35 -8.36
C LEU A 124 -2.33 -4.81 -8.20
N GLN A 125 -1.75 -5.31 -9.27
CA GLN A 125 -0.37 -5.73 -9.37
C GLN A 125 0.46 -4.59 -9.96
N ILE A 126 1.63 -4.36 -9.38
CA ILE A 126 2.67 -3.50 -9.96
C ILE A 126 3.70 -4.43 -10.61
N ASP A 127 4.05 -4.17 -11.87
CA ASP A 127 5.09 -4.88 -12.61
C ASP A 127 5.80 -3.89 -13.55
N GLY A 128 7.12 -3.89 -13.61
CA GLY A 128 7.82 -2.91 -14.41
C GLY A 128 9.32 -2.85 -14.22
N THR A 129 9.92 -1.74 -14.67
CA THR A 129 11.36 -1.55 -14.61
C THR A 129 11.74 -0.14 -14.20
N TYR A 130 13.04 0.07 -14.01
CA TYR A 130 13.57 1.42 -13.91
C TYR A 130 14.88 1.59 -14.68
N THR A 131 15.20 2.84 -15.02
CA THR A 131 16.42 3.18 -15.76
C THR A 131 17.60 3.41 -14.83
N THR A 132 18.84 3.43 -15.35
CA THR A 132 20.04 3.76 -14.56
C THR A 132 19.97 5.10 -13.85
N ASN A 133 19.14 6.01 -14.33
CA ASN A 133 18.98 7.35 -13.76
C ASN A 133 17.91 7.37 -12.67
N GLY A 134 17.31 6.22 -12.32
CA GLY A 134 16.26 6.12 -11.31
C GLY A 134 14.87 6.50 -11.82
N VAL A 135 14.64 6.55 -13.15
CA VAL A 135 13.27 6.73 -13.70
C VAL A 135 12.53 5.40 -13.57
N ILE A 136 11.39 5.39 -12.89
CA ILE A 136 10.45 4.26 -12.78
C ILE A 136 9.50 4.29 -13.97
N ASP A 137 9.29 3.12 -14.58
CA ASP A 137 8.32 2.87 -15.64
C ASP A 137 7.68 1.50 -15.37
N ALA A 138 6.45 1.49 -14.86
CA ALA A 138 5.76 0.28 -14.41
C ALA A 138 4.28 0.30 -14.75
N ASP A 139 3.70 -0.87 -14.89
CA ASP A 139 2.28 -1.09 -15.08
C ASP A 139 1.60 -1.34 -13.72
N LEU A 140 0.37 -0.84 -13.59
CA LEU A 140 -0.54 -1.09 -12.48
C LEU A 140 -1.80 -1.72 -13.04
N THR A 141 -1.89 -3.04 -12.94
CA THR A 141 -2.94 -3.84 -13.60
C THR A 141 -3.71 -4.69 -12.61
N GLY A 142 -4.97 -4.99 -12.88
CA GLY A 142 -5.74 -5.89 -12.03
C GLY A 142 -7.23 -5.79 -12.23
N ASN A 143 -7.98 -6.28 -11.25
CA ASN A 143 -9.43 -6.16 -11.24
C ASN A 143 -9.89 -5.56 -9.91
N ILE A 144 -10.86 -4.65 -10.01
CA ILE A 144 -11.55 -4.07 -8.86
C ILE A 144 -13.01 -4.50 -8.85
N VAL A 145 -13.57 -4.55 -7.66
CA VAL A 145 -14.98 -4.86 -7.42
C VAL A 145 -15.64 -3.65 -6.76
N ILE A 146 -16.61 -3.06 -7.44
CA ILE A 146 -17.32 -1.87 -7.00
C ILE A 146 -18.69 -2.30 -6.45
N PRO A 147 -19.00 -2.03 -5.17
CA PRO A 147 -20.33 -2.29 -4.64
C PRO A 147 -21.32 -1.23 -5.15
N ASP A 148 -22.39 -1.65 -5.83
CA ASP A 148 -23.45 -0.77 -6.33
C ASP A 148 -24.84 -1.32 -5.97
N ALA A 149 -25.49 -0.68 -4.99
CA ALA A 149 -26.88 -0.91 -4.59
C ALA A 149 -27.32 -2.40 -4.48
N GLY A 150 -26.43 -3.28 -4.01
CA GLY A 150 -26.69 -4.72 -3.86
C GLY A 150 -26.23 -5.60 -5.02
N THR A 151 -25.58 -5.00 -6.02
CA THR A 151 -24.83 -5.68 -7.08
C THR A 151 -23.33 -5.42 -6.94
N LEU A 152 -22.52 -6.29 -7.52
CA LEU A 152 -21.06 -6.13 -7.58
C LEU A 152 -20.67 -5.93 -9.04
N LEU A 153 -20.09 -4.77 -9.33
CA LEU A 153 -19.59 -4.43 -10.66
C LEU A 153 -18.11 -4.78 -10.73
N ASN A 154 -17.68 -5.43 -11.81
CA ASN A 154 -16.28 -5.77 -12.01
C ASN A 154 -15.67 -4.84 -13.06
N ALA A 155 -14.51 -4.30 -12.75
CA ALA A 155 -13.74 -3.51 -13.69
C ALA A 155 -12.27 -3.96 -13.72
N ALA A 156 -11.75 -4.12 -14.92
CA ALA A 156 -10.34 -4.28 -15.19
C ALA A 156 -9.65 -2.91 -15.14
N VAL A 157 -8.50 -2.89 -14.51
CA VAL A 157 -7.63 -1.71 -14.37
C VAL A 157 -6.40 -1.94 -15.21
N ASP A 158 -6.06 -0.95 -16.02
CA ASP A 158 -4.84 -0.91 -16.83
C ASP A 158 -4.28 0.52 -16.80
N MET A 159 -3.22 0.71 -16.02
CA MET A 159 -2.61 2.01 -15.78
C MET A 159 -1.08 1.94 -15.86
N ASN A 160 -0.47 3.04 -16.26
CA ASN A 160 0.97 3.25 -16.26
C ASN A 160 1.37 4.12 -15.06
N MET A 161 2.44 3.73 -14.39
CA MET A 161 3.12 4.43 -13.31
C MET A 161 4.46 4.95 -13.81
N SER A 162 4.65 6.27 -13.74
CA SER A 162 5.91 6.93 -14.09
C SER A 162 6.39 7.76 -12.91
N GLY A 163 7.61 7.52 -12.44
CA GLY A 163 8.13 8.20 -11.25
C GLY A 163 9.63 8.08 -11.08
N GLU A 164 10.10 8.35 -9.86
CA GLU A 164 11.53 8.42 -9.56
C GLU A 164 11.85 7.93 -8.15
N PHE A 165 13.09 7.47 -7.95
CA PHE A 165 13.68 7.31 -6.62
C PHE A 165 14.20 8.65 -6.11
N LEU A 166 13.78 9.02 -4.90
CA LEU A 166 14.10 10.28 -4.26
C LEU A 166 14.98 10.07 -3.03
N GLU A 167 15.97 10.95 -2.85
CA GLU A 167 16.66 11.14 -1.57
C GLU A 167 16.03 12.32 -0.83
N VAL A 168 15.22 11.99 0.16
CA VAL A 168 14.66 12.94 1.13
C VAL A 168 15.71 13.19 2.19
N PHE A 169 16.08 14.45 2.34
CA PHE A 169 17.04 14.84 3.36
C PHE A 169 16.42 14.66 4.76
N ASP A 170 17.03 13.83 5.59
CA ASP A 170 16.73 13.80 7.02
C ASP A 170 17.58 14.88 7.73
N PRO A 171 16.95 15.94 8.29
CA PRO A 171 17.66 17.02 8.97
C PRO A 171 18.43 16.56 10.21
N PHE A 172 18.17 15.35 10.73
CA PHE A 172 18.84 14.81 11.91
C PHE A 172 20.08 13.96 11.59
N THR A 173 20.22 13.41 10.37
CA THR A 173 21.41 12.62 9.98
C THR A 173 22.47 13.42 9.22
N GLY A 174 22.16 14.66 8.85
CA GLY A 174 23.09 15.59 8.20
C GLY A 174 23.40 15.25 6.73
N PRO A 175 24.07 16.16 6.00
CA PRO A 175 24.45 15.96 4.60
C PRO A 175 25.57 14.92 4.51
N GLY A 176 25.20 13.64 4.43
CA GLY A 176 26.18 12.56 4.34
C GLY A 176 25.64 11.13 4.37
N SER A 177 24.33 10.92 4.57
CA SER A 177 23.71 9.59 4.55
C SER A 177 23.14 9.18 3.18
N SER A 178 23.66 9.77 2.09
CA SER A 178 23.26 9.47 0.71
C SER A 178 23.25 7.97 0.48
N SER A 179 22.05 7.39 0.42
CA SER A 179 21.88 5.98 0.11
C SER A 179 21.72 5.91 -1.39
N PRO A 180 22.53 5.14 -2.12
CA PRO A 180 22.36 4.98 -3.55
C PRO A 180 20.98 4.40 -3.95
N GLU A 181 20.14 4.06 -2.98
CA GLU A 181 18.84 3.40 -3.10
C GLU A 181 17.64 4.37 -3.13
N GLY A 182 17.81 5.63 -2.71
CA GLY A 182 16.67 6.51 -2.41
C GLY A 182 15.87 6.01 -1.20
N ASN A 183 15.45 6.93 -0.32
CA ASN A 183 14.60 6.59 0.82
C ASN A 183 13.10 6.76 0.52
N ALA A 184 12.76 7.30 -0.65
CA ALA A 184 11.38 7.38 -1.12
C ALA A 184 11.26 7.10 -2.62
N VAL A 185 10.05 6.76 -3.06
CA VAL A 185 9.62 6.73 -4.46
C VAL A 185 8.40 7.61 -4.61
N ALA A 186 8.31 8.31 -5.74
CA ALA A 186 7.13 9.11 -6.02
C ALA A 186 6.93 9.32 -7.52
N GLY A 187 5.70 9.53 -7.94
CA GLY A 187 5.38 9.74 -9.35
C GLY A 187 3.90 9.91 -9.63
N THR A 188 3.58 9.77 -10.91
CA THR A 188 2.23 9.93 -11.46
C THR A 188 1.68 8.60 -11.97
N VAL A 189 0.35 8.48 -11.96
CA VAL A 189 -0.39 7.35 -12.50
C VAL A 189 -1.37 7.84 -13.57
N THR A 190 -1.41 7.15 -14.70
CA THR A 190 -2.30 7.47 -15.84
C THR A 190 -2.80 6.21 -16.52
N GLY A 191 -4.05 6.18 -16.97
CA GLY A 191 -4.61 5.03 -17.68
C GLY A 191 -6.12 5.01 -17.64
N ASP A 192 -6.72 3.81 -17.70
CA ASP A 192 -8.15 3.63 -17.78
C ASP A 192 -8.65 2.47 -16.91
N VAL A 193 -9.93 2.54 -16.55
CA VAL A 193 -10.65 1.47 -15.84
C VAL A 193 -11.85 1.07 -16.70
N THR A 194 -11.88 -0.19 -17.11
CA THR A 194 -12.84 -0.69 -18.11
C THR A 194 -13.58 -1.92 -17.61
N GLY A 195 -14.85 -2.11 -17.99
CA GLY A 195 -15.64 -3.27 -17.58
C GLY A 195 -17.12 -2.94 -17.47
N ASP A 196 -17.75 -3.44 -16.40
CA ASP A 196 -19.16 -3.12 -16.08
C ASP A 196 -19.36 -1.62 -15.84
N VAL A 197 -18.28 -0.92 -15.49
CA VAL A 197 -18.20 0.53 -15.42
C VAL A 197 -17.07 0.99 -16.33
N LEU A 198 -17.30 2.07 -17.07
CA LEU A 198 -16.25 2.78 -17.79
C LEU A 198 -15.90 4.03 -16.99
N LEU A 199 -14.70 4.06 -16.43
CA LEU A 199 -14.16 5.19 -15.70
C LEU A 199 -12.83 5.60 -16.33
N THR A 200 -12.62 6.90 -16.50
CA THR A 200 -11.37 7.45 -17.04
C THR A 200 -10.55 8.04 -15.91
N VAL A 201 -9.25 7.77 -15.90
CA VAL A 201 -8.33 8.41 -14.96
C VAL A 201 -7.99 9.81 -15.47
N ILE A 202 -8.35 10.84 -14.71
CA ILE A 202 -8.08 12.25 -15.05
C ILE A 202 -6.86 12.80 -14.31
N GLY A 203 -6.31 12.05 -13.38
CA GLY A 203 -5.06 12.32 -12.69
C GLY A 203 -4.78 11.24 -11.66
N GLY A 204 -3.52 11.04 -11.28
CA GLY A 204 -3.16 10.09 -10.25
C GLY A 204 -1.72 10.24 -9.81
N SER A 205 -1.44 9.80 -8.60
CA SER A 205 -0.14 9.92 -7.97
C SER A 205 0.19 8.67 -7.16
N PHE A 206 1.49 8.43 -6.96
CA PHE A 206 1.95 7.44 -6.01
C PHE A 206 3.12 7.96 -5.19
N ILE A 207 3.24 7.44 -3.98
CA ILE A 207 4.28 7.79 -3.04
C ILE A 207 4.60 6.58 -2.16
N GLY A 208 5.87 6.36 -1.83
CA GLY A 208 6.26 5.31 -0.91
C GLY A 208 7.59 5.59 -0.23
N GLU A 209 7.76 5.04 0.98
CA GLU A 209 8.99 5.13 1.75
C GLU A 209 9.68 3.79 1.84
N ASN A 210 11.01 3.82 1.80
CA ASN A 210 11.82 2.63 2.02
C ASN A 210 11.65 2.12 3.46
N THR A 211 11.04 0.94 3.59
CA THR A 211 10.76 0.26 4.87
C THR A 211 12.00 -0.05 5.70
N SER A 212 13.16 -0.18 5.08
CA SER A 212 14.43 -0.41 5.79
C SER A 212 15.03 0.87 6.39
N ARG A 213 14.51 2.04 6.01
CA ARG A 213 14.90 3.36 6.51
C ARG A 213 13.68 4.29 6.66
N PRO A 214 12.75 3.97 7.58
CA PRO A 214 11.59 4.82 7.83
C PRO A 214 12.04 6.16 8.42
N GLY A 215 11.57 7.29 7.87
CA GLY A 215 11.90 8.60 8.44
C GLY A 215 11.69 9.85 7.58
N ALA A 216 11.09 9.77 6.38
CA ALA A 216 10.98 10.91 5.46
C ALA A 216 9.57 11.51 5.33
N LEU A 217 8.51 10.72 5.50
CA LEU A 217 7.09 11.08 5.45
C LEU A 217 6.39 10.90 6.80
N SER A 218 7.10 10.34 7.79
CA SER A 218 6.66 10.35 9.18
C SER A 218 6.94 11.72 9.80
N THR A 219 6.11 12.72 9.53
CA THR A 219 6.02 13.87 10.44
C THR A 219 5.17 13.48 11.67
N PRO A 220 5.55 13.92 12.88
CA PRO A 220 4.78 13.66 14.10
C PRO A 220 3.38 14.27 14.10
#